data_AF-A0A3D5THI1-F1
#
_entry.id   AF-A0A3D5THI1-F1
#
_cell.length_a   1.000
_cell.length_b   1.000
_cell.length_c   1.000
_cell.angle_alpha   90.00
_cell.angle_beta   90.00
_cell.angle_gamma   90.00
#
_symmetry.space_group_name_H-M   'P 1'
#
loop_
_entity.id
_entity.type
_entity.pdbx_description
1 polymer ?
#
loop_
_entity_poly.entity_id
_entity_poly.type
_entity_poly.pdbx_seq_one_letter_code
_entity_poly.pdbx_strand_id
1 'polypeptide(L)'
;MELSEMQAQAAELEQQISALPAGSVTKKTVGGKDYFYHRWTENKKRREKYIPADELENFRAQIERRKELERKLKALKKQLPKAKSANPSAFTTNVRTGEALRSFATSVRGYRRRECFRQLHDFVYGEPQDKVFILYGLRRTGKTTMIRQIFAEMNDAELAKAAFIQIT
;
A
#
# COMPACT_ATOMS: atom_id res chain seq x y z
N MET A 1 34.47 -1.98 0.86
CA MET A 1 33.95 -0.74 0.25
C MET A 1 33.22 -0.01 1.36
N GLU A 2 33.62 1.21 1.65
CA GLU A 2 33.00 2.04 2.68
C GLU A 2 31.52 2.25 2.35
N LEU A 3 30.67 2.34 3.37
CA LEU A 3 29.21 2.44 3.18
C LEU A 3 28.84 3.72 2.39
N SER A 4 29.63 4.78 2.58
CA SER A 4 29.58 6.05 1.84
C SER A 4 29.88 5.89 0.34
N GLU A 5 30.87 5.07 -0.02
CA GLU A 5 31.25 4.83 -1.42
C GLU A 5 30.15 4.10 -2.18
N MET A 6 29.52 3.10 -1.54
CA MET A 6 28.39 2.37 -2.14
C MET A 6 27.15 3.27 -2.31
N GLN A 7 26.94 4.23 -1.40
CA GLN A 7 25.86 5.21 -1.55
C GLN A 7 26.12 6.20 -2.68
N ALA A 8 27.35 6.69 -2.82
CA ALA A 8 27.74 7.58 -3.93
C ALA A 8 27.57 6.87 -5.29
N GLN A 9 28.03 5.62 -5.39
CA GLN A 9 27.84 4.80 -6.60
C GLN A 9 26.36 4.56 -6.92
N ALA A 10 25.52 4.36 -5.91
CA ALA A 10 24.07 4.21 -6.12
C ALA A 10 23.44 5.48 -6.69
N ALA A 11 23.82 6.65 -6.17
CA ALA A 11 23.32 7.94 -6.64
C ALA A 11 23.75 8.23 -8.08
N GLU A 12 25.00 7.93 -8.43
CA GLU A 12 25.51 8.09 -9.80
C GLU A 12 24.76 7.18 -10.79
N LEU A 13 24.53 5.92 -10.41
CA LEU A 13 23.74 4.98 -11.21
C LEU A 13 22.29 5.48 -11.41
N GLU A 14 21.66 6.03 -10.38
CA GLU A 14 20.31 6.62 -10.48
C GLU A 14 20.27 7.81 -11.43
N GLN A 15 21.29 8.67 -11.41
CA GLN A 15 21.41 9.80 -12.32
C GLN A 15 21.55 9.33 -13.77
N GLN A 16 22.41 8.35 -14.03
CA GLN A 16 22.58 7.77 -15.38
C GLN A 16 21.31 7.08 -15.89
N ILE A 17 20.59 6.36 -15.02
CA ILE A 17 19.30 5.72 -15.37
C ILE A 17 18.24 6.77 -15.72
N SER A 18 18.20 7.88 -14.98
CA SER A 18 17.23 8.96 -15.22
C SER A 18 17.45 9.66 -16.57
N ALA A 19 18.67 9.64 -17.11
CA ALA A 19 18.99 10.22 -18.40
C ALA A 19 18.56 9.34 -19.60
N LEU A 20 18.22 8.07 -19.37
CA LEU A 20 17.89 7.10 -20.42
C LEU A 20 16.37 6.87 -20.53
N PRO A 21 15.82 6.56 -21.72
CA PRO A 21 14.38 6.35 -21.91
C PRO A 21 13.85 5.14 -21.12
N ALA A 22 12.69 5.28 -20.49
CA ALA A 22 12.06 4.19 -19.72
C ALA A 22 11.24 3.26 -20.61
N GLY A 23 11.15 1.97 -20.29
CA GLY A 23 10.22 1.04 -20.96
C GLY A 23 10.87 0.13 -21.99
N SER A 24 10.18 -0.15 -23.09
CA SER A 24 10.64 -1.13 -24.09
C SER A 24 10.29 -0.73 -25.52
N VAL A 25 11.02 -1.28 -26.48
CA VAL A 25 10.70 -1.19 -27.90
C VAL A 25 9.83 -2.38 -28.30
N THR A 26 8.69 -2.13 -28.92
CA THR A 26 7.79 -3.16 -29.46
C THR A 26 7.70 -3.04 -30.97
N LYS A 27 7.69 -4.18 -31.66
CA LYS A 27 7.48 -4.29 -33.11
C LYS A 27 6.00 -4.57 -33.40
N LYS A 28 5.43 -3.89 -34.41
CA LYS A 28 4.10 -4.18 -34.97
C LYS A 28 4.24 -4.35 -36.48
N THR A 29 3.70 -5.43 -37.02
CA THR A 29 3.68 -5.68 -38.46
C THR A 29 2.28 -5.34 -39.00
N VAL A 30 2.20 -4.41 -39.95
CA VAL A 30 0.94 -3.96 -40.56
C VAL A 30 1.09 -4.05 -42.08
N GLY A 31 0.28 -4.88 -42.73
CA GLY A 31 0.31 -5.05 -44.19
C GLY A 31 1.69 -5.47 -44.73
N GLY A 32 2.44 -6.28 -43.98
CA GLY A 32 3.79 -6.73 -44.35
C GLY A 32 4.92 -5.73 -44.06
N LYS A 33 4.62 -4.54 -43.52
CA LYS A 33 5.62 -3.55 -43.10
C LYS A 33 5.78 -3.55 -41.58
N ASP A 34 7.02 -3.45 -41.14
CA ASP A 34 7.39 -3.45 -39.72
C ASP A 34 7.51 -2.02 -39.18
N TYR A 35 6.83 -1.77 -38.06
CA TYR A 35 6.84 -0.49 -37.35
C TYR A 35 7.29 -0.71 -35.91
N PHE A 36 8.17 0.15 -35.43
CA PHE A 36 8.71 0.07 -34.07
C PHE A 36 8.13 1.19 -33.20
N TYR A 37 7.80 0.84 -31.96
CA TYR A 37 7.18 1.73 -31.00
C TYR A 37 7.88 1.66 -29.66
N HIS A 38 8.21 2.81 -29.09
CA HIS A 38 8.60 2.98 -27.71
C HIS A 38 7.35 2.90 -26.82
N ARG A 39 7.34 1.97 -25.87
CA ARG A 39 6.24 1.72 -24.95
C ARG A 39 6.70 1.98 -23.52
N TRP A 40 6.02 2.88 -22.82
CA TRP A 40 6.27 3.17 -21.40
C TRP A 40 4.97 3.44 -20.64
N THR A 41 5.08 3.47 -19.31
CA THR A 41 3.97 3.81 -18.43
C THR A 41 4.25 5.16 -17.79
N GLU A 42 3.31 6.08 -17.91
CA GLU A 42 3.38 7.43 -17.34
C GLU A 42 2.04 7.73 -16.67
N ASN A 43 2.05 8.20 -15.42
CA ASN A 43 0.83 8.52 -14.66
C ASN A 43 -0.22 7.39 -14.64
N LYS A 44 0.24 6.14 -14.46
CA LYS A 44 -0.58 4.90 -14.48
C LYS A 44 -1.28 4.61 -15.82
N LYS A 45 -0.93 5.33 -16.89
CA LYS A 45 -1.43 5.08 -18.25
C LYS A 45 -0.30 4.62 -19.15
N ARG A 46 -0.58 3.62 -19.99
CA ARG A 46 0.37 3.12 -20.98
C ARG A 46 0.38 4.05 -22.20
N ARG A 47 1.58 4.44 -22.62
CA ARG A 47 1.83 5.28 -23.80
C ARG A 47 2.67 4.51 -24.81
N GLU A 48 2.46 4.80 -26.08
CA GLU A 48 3.27 4.28 -27.18
C GLU A 48 3.64 5.45 -28.11
N LYS A 49 4.91 5.55 -28.51
CA LYS A 49 5.41 6.53 -29.48
C LYS A 49 6.14 5.79 -30.59
N TYR A 50 5.89 6.19 -31.84
CA TYR A 50 6.59 5.61 -32.99
C TYR A 50 8.09 5.97 -32.96
N ILE A 51 8.94 5.03 -33.38
CA ILE A 51 10.39 5.20 -33.51
C ILE A 51 10.76 5.06 -34.99
N PRO A 52 11.39 6.08 -35.60
CA PRO A 52 11.96 5.99 -36.93
C PRO A 52 13.01 4.86 -37.06
N ALA A 53 13.17 4.30 -38.26
CA ALA A 53 14.05 3.16 -38.48
C ALA A 53 15.54 3.49 -38.32
N ASP A 54 15.92 4.71 -38.65
CA ASP A 54 17.26 5.30 -38.48
C ASP A 54 17.63 5.50 -37.01
N GLU A 55 16.66 5.84 -36.15
CA GLU A 55 16.89 6.02 -34.71
C GLU A 55 16.76 4.73 -33.90
N LEU A 56 16.21 3.67 -34.50
CA LEU A 56 15.83 2.44 -33.80
C LEU A 56 17.00 1.78 -33.07
N GLU A 57 18.15 1.69 -33.72
CA GLU A 57 19.30 0.95 -33.18
C GLU A 57 19.92 1.71 -32.00
N ASN A 58 20.03 3.04 -32.13
CA ASN A 58 20.45 3.89 -31.02
C ASN A 58 19.46 3.81 -29.84
N PHE A 59 18.16 3.83 -30.11
CA PHE A 59 17.14 3.73 -29.07
C PHE A 59 17.17 2.37 -28.36
N ARG A 60 17.41 1.28 -29.09
CA ARG A 60 17.60 -0.06 -28.51
C ARG A 60 18.84 -0.10 -27.62
N ALA A 61 19.96 0.46 -28.07
CA ALA A 61 21.18 0.54 -27.29
C ALA A 61 20.96 1.30 -25.97
N GLN A 62 20.22 2.41 -26.00
CA GLN A 62 19.87 3.18 -24.80
C GLN A 62 19.00 2.39 -23.82
N ILE A 63 18.00 1.64 -24.32
CA ILE A 63 17.13 0.80 -23.48
C ILE A 63 17.92 -0.35 -22.85
N GLU A 64 18.79 -1.01 -23.60
CA GLU A 64 19.65 -2.07 -23.04
C GLU A 64 20.63 -1.51 -22.02
N ARG A 65 21.25 -0.36 -22.30
CA ARG A 65 22.11 0.32 -21.34
C ARG A 65 21.37 0.66 -20.05
N ARG A 66 20.14 1.15 -20.14
CA ARG A 66 19.31 1.43 -18.97
C ARG A 66 19.06 0.17 -18.15
N LYS A 67 18.70 -0.95 -18.78
CA LYS A 67 18.47 -2.23 -18.10
C LYS A 67 19.72 -2.75 -17.41
N GLU A 68 20.89 -2.60 -18.02
CA GLU A 68 22.17 -2.94 -17.39
C GLU A 68 22.42 -2.12 -16.12
N LEU A 69 22.23 -0.81 -16.20
CA LEU A 69 22.38 0.09 -15.06
C LEU A 69 21.37 -0.23 -13.95
N GLU A 70 20.11 -0.48 -14.28
CA GLU A 70 19.07 -0.90 -13.33
C GLU A 70 19.43 -2.24 -12.65
N ARG A 71 20.02 -3.19 -13.38
CA ARG A 71 20.53 -4.45 -12.82
C ARG A 71 21.70 -4.21 -11.87
N LYS A 72 22.66 -3.35 -12.24
CA LYS A 72 23.79 -2.95 -11.38
C LYS A 72 23.32 -2.28 -10.10
N LEU A 73 22.39 -1.31 -10.22
CA LEU A 73 21.79 -0.63 -9.07
C LEU A 73 21.07 -1.63 -8.15
N LYS A 74 20.31 -2.57 -8.72
CA LYS A 74 19.62 -3.62 -7.94
C LYS A 74 20.60 -4.54 -7.20
N ALA A 75 21.72 -4.91 -7.83
CA ALA A 75 22.76 -5.71 -7.21
C ALA A 75 23.46 -4.94 -6.07
N LEU A 76 23.79 -3.67 -6.29
CA LEU A 76 24.41 -2.79 -5.28
C LEU A 76 23.47 -2.58 -4.07
N LYS A 77 22.18 -2.30 -4.32
CA LYS A 77 21.14 -2.19 -3.27
C LYS A 77 20.89 -3.49 -2.50
N LYS A 78 21.28 -4.66 -3.04
CA LYS A 78 21.21 -5.95 -2.34
C LYS A 78 22.38 -6.12 -1.37
N GLN A 79 23.54 -5.56 -1.69
CA GLN A 79 24.75 -5.63 -0.87
C GLN A 79 24.75 -4.59 0.26
N LEU A 80 24.08 -3.45 0.07
CA LEU A 80 23.84 -2.49 1.13
C LEU A 80 23.00 -3.14 2.25
N PRO A 81 23.37 -2.96 3.53
CA PRO A 81 22.54 -3.39 4.64
C PRO A 81 21.21 -2.66 4.52
N LYS A 82 20.17 -3.36 4.07
CA LYS A 82 18.81 -2.86 4.15
C LYS A 82 18.55 -2.58 5.62
N ALA A 83 18.18 -1.35 5.97
CA ALA A 83 17.49 -1.09 7.22
C ALA A 83 16.41 -2.17 7.31
N LYS A 84 16.49 -3.02 8.35
CA LYS A 84 15.68 -4.25 8.51
C LYS A 84 14.29 -3.95 7.98
N SER A 85 13.94 -4.51 6.81
CA SER A 85 12.57 -4.43 6.34
C SER A 85 11.76 -5.10 7.43
N ALA A 86 10.98 -4.32 8.15
CA ALA A 86 10.08 -4.82 9.19
C ALA A 86 9.36 -6.05 8.62
N ASN A 87 9.33 -7.10 9.43
CA ASN A 87 8.89 -8.46 9.11
C ASN A 87 7.84 -8.55 7.99
N PRO A 88 7.93 -9.52 7.05
CA PRO A 88 6.89 -9.78 6.06
C PRO A 88 5.54 -10.24 6.66
N SER A 89 5.43 -10.32 7.99
CA SER A 89 4.20 -10.51 8.77
C SER A 89 3.65 -9.23 9.42
N ALA A 90 4.22 -8.05 9.12
CA ALA A 90 3.73 -6.79 9.63
C ALA A 90 2.43 -6.37 8.93
N PHE A 91 1.32 -7.02 9.29
CA PHE A 91 0.00 -6.48 9.02
C PHE A 91 -0.03 -5.04 9.53
N THR A 92 -0.43 -4.11 8.66
CA THR A 92 -0.63 -2.73 9.08
C THR A 92 -1.94 -2.67 9.85
N THR A 93 -1.90 -3.00 11.14
CA THR A 93 -3.07 -2.97 12.01
C THR A 93 -3.21 -1.60 12.64
N ASN A 94 -4.40 -1.02 12.51
CA ASN A 94 -4.74 0.20 13.22
C ASN A 94 -5.34 -0.20 14.57
N VAL A 95 -4.57 0.03 15.64
CA VAL A 95 -4.98 -0.23 17.02
C VAL A 95 -5.37 1.09 17.66
N ARG A 96 -6.59 1.16 18.21
CA ARG A 96 -7.09 2.31 18.95
C ARG A 96 -7.42 1.89 20.38
N THR A 97 -6.94 2.65 21.35
CA THR A 97 -7.18 2.50 22.79
C THR A 97 -7.42 3.88 23.43
N GLY A 98 -8.00 3.92 24.64
CA GLY A 98 -8.16 5.15 25.43
C GLY A 98 -8.80 6.33 24.67
N GLU A 99 -8.12 7.48 24.65
CA GLU A 99 -8.63 8.70 24.01
C GLU A 99 -8.86 8.55 22.49
N ALA A 100 -8.06 7.69 21.82
CA ALA A 100 -8.27 7.40 20.40
C ALA A 100 -9.59 6.65 20.16
N LEU A 101 -10.00 5.77 21.09
CA LEU A 101 -11.34 5.15 21.06
C LEU A 101 -12.45 6.18 21.32
N ARG A 102 -12.25 7.08 22.28
CA ARG A 102 -13.22 8.15 22.59
C ARG A 102 -13.44 9.06 21.39
N SER A 103 -12.37 9.51 20.76
CA SER A 103 -12.40 10.31 19.52
C SER A 103 -13.08 9.54 18.39
N PHE A 104 -12.74 8.24 18.25
CA PHE A 104 -13.37 7.36 17.27
C PHE A 104 -14.88 7.19 17.50
N ALA A 105 -15.37 7.17 18.74
CA ALA A 105 -16.77 6.99 19.07
C ALA A 105 -17.61 8.28 19.01
N THR A 106 -16.97 9.46 19.06
CA THR A 106 -17.65 10.75 19.23
C THR A 106 -18.70 11.02 18.15
N SER A 107 -18.41 10.69 16.88
CA SER A 107 -19.31 11.03 15.77
C SER A 107 -20.61 10.22 15.74
N VAL A 108 -20.77 9.18 16.56
CA VAL A 108 -21.96 8.31 16.55
C VAL A 108 -22.87 8.51 17.75
N ARG A 109 -22.52 9.40 18.69
CA ARG A 109 -23.30 9.66 19.92
C ARG A 109 -24.75 10.08 19.66
N GLY A 110 -25.00 10.82 18.57
CA GLY A 110 -26.34 11.28 18.20
C GLY A 110 -27.11 10.33 17.29
N TYR A 111 -26.56 9.17 16.92
CA TYR A 111 -27.20 8.27 15.96
C TYR A 111 -28.21 7.36 16.65
N ARG A 112 -29.34 7.10 15.98
CA ARG A 112 -30.32 6.10 16.43
C ARG A 112 -29.66 4.71 16.48
N ARG A 113 -30.00 3.95 17.51
CA ARG A 113 -29.57 2.56 17.68
C ARG A 113 -30.42 1.64 16.80
N ARG A 114 -29.83 0.54 16.32
CA ARG A 114 -30.54 -0.51 15.59
C ARG A 114 -31.22 -1.47 16.56
N GLU A 115 -32.24 -2.18 16.09
CA GLU A 115 -32.95 -3.21 16.87
C GLU A 115 -32.01 -4.29 17.44
N CYS A 116 -31.03 -4.73 16.64
CA CYS A 116 -30.06 -5.74 17.03
C CYS A 116 -28.93 -5.21 17.93
N PHE A 117 -28.90 -3.90 18.22
CA PHE A 117 -27.90 -3.31 19.12
C PHE A 117 -27.96 -3.89 20.54
N ARG A 118 -29.17 -4.22 21.01
CA ARG A 118 -29.37 -4.79 22.34
C ARG A 118 -28.58 -6.07 22.56
N GLN A 119 -28.49 -6.95 21.56
CA GLN A 119 -27.72 -8.20 21.68
C GLN A 119 -26.21 -7.94 21.86
N LEU A 120 -25.66 -6.94 21.18
CA LEU A 120 -24.27 -6.53 21.34
C LEU A 120 -24.02 -5.89 22.71
N HIS A 121 -24.94 -5.02 23.14
CA HIS A 121 -24.87 -4.36 24.45
C HIS A 121 -24.91 -5.39 25.59
N ASP A 122 -25.89 -6.29 25.57
CA ASP A 122 -26.07 -7.32 26.60
C ASP A 122 -24.89 -8.32 26.61
N PHE A 123 -24.22 -8.53 25.46
CA PHE A 123 -22.99 -9.31 25.42
C PHE A 123 -21.81 -8.61 26.10
N VAL A 124 -21.64 -7.29 25.88
CA VAL A 124 -20.50 -6.52 26.41
C VAL A 124 -20.63 -6.26 27.92
N TYR A 125 -21.85 -5.95 28.39
CA TYR A 125 -22.12 -5.63 29.80
C TYR A 125 -22.70 -6.82 30.59
N GLY A 126 -22.91 -7.96 29.93
CA GLY A 126 -23.33 -9.20 30.59
C GLY A 126 -22.21 -9.82 31.42
N GLU A 127 -22.47 -11.00 31.98
CA GLU A 127 -21.47 -11.67 32.83
C GLU A 127 -20.18 -12.00 32.06
N PRO A 128 -19.00 -11.71 32.65
CA PRO A 128 -17.71 -12.03 32.06
C PRO A 128 -17.59 -13.54 31.87
N GLN A 129 -17.53 -13.97 30.61
CA GLN A 129 -17.28 -15.36 30.22
C GLN A 129 -16.35 -15.31 29.01
N ASP A 130 -15.47 -16.32 28.83
CA ASP A 130 -14.58 -16.48 27.68
C ASP A 130 -15.36 -16.74 26.38
N LYS A 131 -16.13 -15.73 25.95
CA LYS A 131 -17.08 -15.80 24.84
C LYS A 131 -16.61 -14.97 23.67
N VAL A 132 -16.99 -15.41 22.48
CA VAL A 132 -16.75 -14.70 21.23
C VAL A 132 -18.08 -14.28 20.63
N PHE A 133 -18.22 -12.99 20.32
CA PHE A 133 -19.38 -12.45 19.60
C PHE A 133 -19.01 -12.12 18.16
N ILE A 134 -19.75 -12.70 17.20
CA ILE A 134 -19.52 -12.47 15.77
C ILE A 134 -20.61 -11.54 15.22
N LEU A 135 -20.23 -10.31 14.86
CA LEU A 135 -21.11 -9.35 14.20
C LEU A 135 -20.85 -9.33 12.68
N TYR A 136 -21.80 -9.83 11.89
CA TYR A 136 -21.66 -9.94 10.43
C TYR A 136 -22.84 -9.32 9.68
N GLY A 137 -22.71 -9.19 8.35
CA GLY A 137 -23.73 -8.61 7.47
C GLY A 137 -23.16 -7.92 6.23
N LEU A 138 -24.03 -7.47 5.33
CA LEU A 138 -23.65 -6.85 4.05
C LEU A 138 -22.87 -5.54 4.18
N ARG A 139 -22.32 -5.05 3.07
CA ARG A 139 -21.61 -3.76 3.03
C ARG A 139 -22.56 -2.64 3.47
N ARG A 140 -22.05 -1.67 4.25
CA ARG A 140 -22.78 -0.48 4.71
C ARG A 140 -24.01 -0.74 5.62
N THR A 141 -24.09 -1.89 6.27
CA THR A 141 -25.15 -2.19 7.25
C THR A 141 -24.93 -1.59 8.65
N GLY A 142 -23.89 -0.78 8.85
CA GLY A 142 -23.67 -0.09 10.13
C GLY A 142 -23.00 -0.91 11.24
N LYS A 143 -22.38 -2.05 10.92
CA LYS A 143 -21.64 -2.89 11.91
C LYS A 143 -20.62 -2.08 12.72
N THR A 144 -19.71 -1.37 12.04
CA THR A 144 -18.71 -0.51 12.69
C THR A 144 -19.36 0.62 13.47
N THR A 145 -20.51 1.14 13.02
CA THR A 145 -21.27 2.15 13.75
C THR A 145 -21.78 1.61 15.08
N MET A 146 -22.31 0.38 15.12
CA MET A 146 -22.76 -0.26 16.36
C MET A 146 -21.62 -0.48 17.35
N ILE A 147 -20.45 -0.94 16.87
CA ILE A 147 -19.25 -1.07 17.71
C ILE A 147 -18.84 0.29 18.29
N ARG A 148 -18.86 1.36 17.46
CA ARG A 148 -18.56 2.72 17.92
C ARG A 148 -19.58 3.24 18.94
N GLN A 149 -20.85 2.86 18.82
CA GLN A 149 -21.90 3.24 19.77
C GLN A 149 -21.64 2.62 21.16
N ILE A 150 -21.16 1.38 21.22
CA ILE A 150 -20.72 0.75 22.48
C ILE A 150 -19.59 1.56 23.13
N PHE A 151 -18.54 1.90 22.38
CA PHE A 151 -17.44 2.72 22.90
C PHE A 151 -17.89 4.12 23.33
N ALA A 152 -18.96 4.65 22.74
CA ALA A 152 -19.50 5.96 23.10
C ALA A 152 -20.19 5.97 24.46
N GLU A 153 -20.72 4.82 24.88
CA GLU A 153 -21.42 4.58 26.16
C GLU A 153 -20.47 4.22 27.30
N MET A 154 -19.31 3.65 26.97
CA MET A 154 -18.32 3.24 27.97
C MET A 154 -17.78 4.41 28.80
N ASN A 155 -17.64 4.17 30.10
CA ASN A 155 -16.93 5.06 31.02
C ASN A 155 -15.40 4.93 30.85
N ASP A 156 -14.63 5.77 31.56
CA ASP A 156 -13.16 5.75 31.46
C ASP A 156 -12.53 4.41 31.88
N ALA A 157 -13.09 3.75 32.90
CA ALA A 157 -12.57 2.48 33.39
C ALA A 157 -12.82 1.32 32.40
N GLU A 158 -13.95 1.35 31.69
CA GLU A 158 -14.29 0.40 30.64
C GLU A 158 -13.43 0.63 29.38
N LEU A 159 -13.26 1.88 28.96
CA LEU A 159 -12.41 2.24 27.83
C LEU A 159 -10.94 1.87 28.06
N ALA A 160 -10.45 1.96 29.30
CA ALA A 160 -9.09 1.53 29.66
C ALA A 160 -8.86 0.02 29.44
N LYS A 161 -9.93 -0.79 29.46
CA LYS A 161 -9.89 -2.24 29.24
C LYS A 161 -10.25 -2.64 27.80
N ALA A 162 -10.59 -1.66 26.95
CA ALA A 162 -11.06 -1.90 25.59
C ALA A 162 -9.97 -1.57 24.54
N ALA A 163 -9.95 -2.36 23.47
CA ALA A 163 -9.13 -2.09 22.29
C ALA A 163 -9.92 -2.35 21.01
N PHE A 164 -9.73 -1.49 20.01
CA PHE A 164 -10.27 -1.70 18.66
C PHE A 164 -9.12 -1.94 17.69
N ILE A 165 -9.11 -3.12 17.08
CA ILE A 165 -8.06 -3.55 16.15
C ILE A 165 -8.69 -3.70 14.77
N GLN A 166 -8.16 -2.96 13.80
CA GLN A 166 -8.59 -3.04 12.40
C GLN A 166 -7.40 -3.46 11.54
N ILE A 167 -7.58 -4.54 10.77
CA ILE A 167 -6.63 -4.93 9.73
C ILE A 167 -6.87 -4.03 8.52
N THR A 168 -5.80 -3.42 8.01
CA THR A 168 -5.82 -2.52 6.84
C THR A 168 -5.33 -3.23 5.60
#